data_AF-A0A520JK61-F1
#
_entry.id   AF-A0A520JK61-F1
#
_cell.length_a   1.000
_cell.length_b   1.000
_cell.length_c   1.000
_cell.angle_alpha   90.00
_cell.angle_beta   90.00
_cell.angle_gamma   90.00
#
_symmetry.space_group_name_H-M   'P 1'
#
loop_
_entity.id
_entity.type
_entity.pdbx_description
1 polymer ?
#
loop_
_entity_poly.entity_id
_entity_poly.type
_entity_poly.pdbx_seq_one_letter_code
_entity_poly.pdbx_strand_id
1 'polypeptide(L)'
;ARLYTDADALFALYPARTDAEVPVAGTKLASDTFLGASTWTWFDLHRRTRQPTYYYHFSHPRPAALPLLTNPDVPPMGAVHSAEIEYALGNLDTNSAYAWTADDRRISTVFQGYFSAFIKTGNPNATGLPTWPVASPGNGAIMRQTVDVQTRAEPFTDQAHYEAAVPLLESRLP
;
A
#
# COMPACT_ATOMS: atom_id res chain seq x y z
N ALA A 1 16.69 -15.73 19.00
CA ALA A 1 17.58 -15.14 17.97
C ALA A 1 17.21 -13.66 17.82
N ARG A 2 18.19 -12.76 17.68
CA ARG A 2 17.94 -11.35 17.30
C ARG A 2 18.02 -11.27 15.78
N LEU A 3 17.04 -10.62 15.14
CA LEU A 3 16.97 -10.49 13.66
C LEU A 3 17.65 -9.22 13.14
N TYR A 4 17.74 -8.18 13.97
CA TYR A 4 18.24 -6.85 13.61
C TYR A 4 19.30 -6.37 14.61
N THR A 5 20.17 -5.49 14.15
CA THR A 5 21.30 -4.97 14.94
C THR A 5 20.87 -3.99 16.04
N ASP A 6 19.80 -3.22 15.81
CA ASP A 6 19.24 -2.27 16.79
C ASP A 6 17.75 -2.58 17.05
N ALA A 7 17.50 -3.43 18.04
CA ALA A 7 16.15 -3.84 18.40
C ALA A 7 15.35 -2.73 19.08
N ASP A 8 15.99 -1.88 19.88
CA ASP A 8 15.30 -0.83 20.64
C ASP A 8 14.78 0.27 19.70
N ALA A 9 15.57 0.66 18.70
CA ALA A 9 15.12 1.60 17.67
C ALA A 9 13.95 1.03 16.84
N LEU A 10 13.96 -0.28 16.53
CA LEU A 10 12.82 -0.92 15.85
C LEU A 10 11.58 -0.98 16.74
N PHE A 11 11.70 -1.30 18.02
CA PHE A 11 10.55 -1.27 18.94
C PHE A 11 9.97 0.14 19.10
N ALA A 12 10.79 1.18 18.98
CA ALA A 12 10.31 2.57 18.97
C ALA A 12 9.46 2.89 17.72
N LEU A 13 9.80 2.32 16.56
CA LEU A 13 9.06 2.50 15.29
C LEU A 13 7.86 1.55 15.16
N TYR A 14 7.88 0.41 15.83
CA TYR A 14 6.84 -0.62 15.82
C TYR A 14 6.41 -0.96 17.25
N PRO A 15 5.83 -0.01 18.00
CA PRO A 15 5.53 -0.22 19.41
C PRO A 15 4.43 -1.26 19.61
N ALA A 16 4.68 -2.20 20.52
CA ALA A 16 3.67 -3.08 21.11
C ALA A 16 3.93 -3.19 22.61
N ARG A 17 2.96 -2.77 23.42
CA ARG A 17 3.01 -2.74 24.90
C ARG A 17 2.15 -3.81 25.53
N THR A 18 1.24 -4.40 24.76
CA THR A 18 0.33 -5.46 25.19
C THR A 18 0.28 -6.56 24.14
N ASP A 19 -0.07 -7.78 24.53
CA ASP A 19 -0.22 -8.92 23.61
C ASP A 19 -1.23 -8.62 22.49
N ALA A 20 -2.24 -7.79 22.76
CA ALA A 20 -3.24 -7.37 21.78
C ALA A 20 -2.68 -6.43 20.69
N GLU A 21 -1.58 -5.71 20.98
CA GLU A 21 -0.92 -4.82 20.02
C GLU A 21 0.09 -5.56 19.13
N VAL A 22 0.56 -6.74 19.57
CA VAL A 22 1.57 -7.53 18.86
C VAL A 22 1.18 -7.87 17.41
N PRO A 23 -0.07 -8.31 17.10
CA PRO A 23 -0.45 -8.58 15.72
C PRO A 23 -0.35 -7.35 14.82
N VAL A 24 -0.77 -6.18 15.30
CA VAL A 24 -0.72 -4.92 14.51
C VAL A 24 0.72 -4.49 14.28
N ALA A 25 1.54 -4.43 15.33
CA ALA A 25 2.94 -4.05 15.22
C ALA A 25 3.73 -5.05 14.36
N GLY A 26 3.49 -6.35 14.55
CA GLY A 26 4.09 -7.42 13.77
C GLY A 26 3.70 -7.37 12.30
N THR A 27 2.43 -7.15 11.98
CA THR A 27 1.97 -6.96 10.60
C THR A 27 2.58 -5.73 9.96
N LYS A 28 2.65 -4.60 10.67
CA LYS A 28 3.29 -3.39 10.14
C LYS A 28 4.77 -3.62 9.84
N LEU A 29 5.51 -4.20 10.79
CA LEU A 29 6.92 -4.54 10.61
C LEU A 29 7.10 -5.49 9.42
N ALA A 30 6.30 -6.55 9.34
CA ALA A 30 6.36 -7.52 8.24
C ALA A 30 6.07 -6.86 6.88
N SER A 31 5.04 -6.01 6.79
CA SER A 31 4.66 -5.29 5.57
C SER A 31 5.77 -4.33 5.11
N ASP A 32 6.32 -3.53 6.03
CA ASP A 32 7.40 -2.59 5.72
C ASP A 32 8.67 -3.34 5.28
N THR A 33 8.99 -4.44 5.95
CA THR A 33 10.15 -5.29 5.67
C THR A 33 10.02 -6.01 4.32
N PHE A 34 8.81 -6.46 3.95
CA PHE A 34 8.58 -7.23 2.74
C PHE A 34 8.50 -6.34 1.49
N LEU A 35 7.75 -5.23 1.54
CA LEU A 35 7.50 -4.37 0.37
C LEU A 35 7.51 -2.88 0.66
N GLY A 36 7.05 -2.44 1.85
CA GLY A 36 6.83 -1.01 2.11
C GLY A 36 8.11 -0.19 1.98
N ALA A 37 9.19 -0.61 2.64
CA ALA A 37 10.45 0.12 2.66
C ALA A 37 11.13 0.20 1.28
N SER A 38 11.19 -0.92 0.54
CA SER A 38 11.80 -0.94 -0.80
C SER A 38 10.99 -0.13 -1.82
N THR A 39 9.66 -0.22 -1.76
CA THR A 39 8.75 0.56 -2.61
C THR A 39 8.90 2.06 -2.32
N TRP A 40 8.94 2.44 -1.04
CA TRP A 40 9.20 3.82 -0.64
C TRP A 40 10.56 4.31 -1.16
N THR A 41 11.65 3.58 -0.91
CA THR A 41 13.00 3.99 -1.34
C THR A 41 13.06 4.18 -2.84
N TRP A 42 12.50 3.25 -3.62
CA TRP A 42 12.50 3.37 -5.08
C TRP A 42 11.68 4.57 -5.55
N PHE A 43 10.49 4.75 -5.00
CA PHE A 43 9.65 5.92 -5.27
C PHE A 43 10.35 7.24 -4.90
N ASP A 44 11.00 7.31 -3.73
CA ASP A 44 11.68 8.50 -3.22
C ASP A 44 12.87 8.89 -4.11
N LEU A 45 13.61 7.91 -4.62
CA LEU A 45 14.67 8.14 -5.59
C LEU A 45 14.10 8.65 -6.93
N HIS A 46 13.03 8.02 -7.44
CA HIS A 46 12.46 8.37 -8.74
C HIS A 46 11.80 9.75 -8.76
N ARG A 47 11.04 10.12 -7.72
CA ARG A 47 10.33 11.41 -7.66
C ARG A 47 11.29 12.61 -7.65
N ARG A 48 12.52 12.43 -7.20
CA ARG A 48 13.58 13.46 -7.17
C ARG A 48 14.27 13.67 -8.52
N THR A 49 13.94 12.84 -9.52
CA THR A 49 14.39 13.03 -10.90
C THR A 49 13.53 14.08 -11.62
N ARG A 50 13.69 14.21 -12.94
CA ARG A 50 12.87 15.10 -13.76
C ARG A 50 11.57 14.46 -14.27
N GLN A 51 11.28 13.22 -13.90
CA GLN A 51 10.13 12.48 -14.41
C GLN A 51 8.92 12.57 -13.45
N PRO A 52 7.69 12.77 -13.96
CA PRO A 52 6.49 12.69 -13.14
C PRO A 52 6.41 11.33 -12.45
N THR A 53 6.31 11.35 -11.12
CA THR A 53 6.21 10.13 -10.31
C THR A 53 4.95 10.22 -9.46
N TYR A 54 4.19 9.12 -9.39
CA TYR A 54 2.90 9.03 -8.71
C TYR A 54 2.96 7.93 -7.66
N TYR A 55 2.39 8.18 -6.49
CA TYR A 55 2.38 7.23 -5.37
C TYR A 55 0.96 6.89 -4.97
N TYR A 56 0.69 5.60 -4.72
CA TYR A 56 -0.61 5.15 -4.24
C TYR A 56 -0.50 4.18 -3.07
N HIS A 57 -1.62 4.02 -2.37
CA HIS A 57 -1.86 2.98 -1.40
C HIS A 57 -3.24 2.36 -1.69
N PHE A 58 -3.27 1.06 -1.97
CA PHE A 58 -4.51 0.32 -2.08
C PHE A 58 -4.92 -0.18 -0.69
N SER A 59 -6.03 0.33 -0.16
CA SER A 59 -6.44 0.06 1.23
C SER A 59 -7.66 -0.85 1.35
N HIS A 60 -8.31 -1.20 0.24
CA HIS A 60 -9.55 -1.94 0.26
C HIS A 60 -9.32 -3.43 0.57
N PRO A 61 -9.87 -3.98 1.66
CA PRO A 61 -9.84 -5.41 1.89
C PRO A 61 -10.67 -6.14 0.83
N ARG A 62 -10.25 -7.34 0.42
CA ARG A 62 -11.12 -8.20 -0.38
C ARG A 62 -12.41 -8.49 0.39
N PRO A 63 -13.55 -8.65 -0.29
CA PRO A 63 -14.79 -9.05 0.35
C PRO A 63 -14.69 -10.47 0.89
N ALA A 64 -15.73 -10.92 1.60
CA ALA A 64 -15.77 -12.24 2.20
C ALA A 64 -15.38 -13.31 1.18
N ALA A 65 -14.36 -14.09 1.54
CA ALA A 65 -14.00 -15.27 0.77
C ALA A 65 -15.08 -16.34 0.96
N LEU A 66 -15.30 -17.14 -0.07
CA LEU A 66 -16.09 -18.34 0.07
C LEU A 66 -15.37 -19.32 1.03
N PRO A 67 -16.10 -20.21 1.73
CA PRO A 67 -15.63 -20.91 2.95
C PRO A 67 -14.33 -21.74 2.86
N LEU A 68 -13.69 -21.82 1.70
CA LEU A 68 -12.50 -22.63 1.44
C LEU A 68 -11.18 -21.84 1.40
N LEU A 69 -11.19 -20.49 1.41
CA LEU A 69 -9.97 -19.72 1.16
C LEU A 69 -9.34 -19.02 2.36
N THR A 70 -10.08 -18.87 3.46
CA THR A 70 -9.60 -18.09 4.61
C THR A 70 -9.92 -18.83 5.90
N ASN A 71 -8.98 -18.79 6.85
CA ASN A 71 -9.31 -19.16 8.21
C ASN A 71 -10.33 -18.13 8.76
N PRO A 72 -11.58 -18.53 9.06
CA PRO A 72 -12.60 -17.60 9.54
C PRO A 72 -12.24 -16.98 10.90
N ASP A 73 -11.32 -17.60 11.65
CA ASP A 73 -10.91 -17.14 12.98
C ASP A 73 -9.92 -15.98 12.94
N VAL A 74 -9.32 -15.68 11.77
CA VAL A 74 -8.35 -14.60 11.60
C VAL A 74 -8.70 -13.77 10.37
N PRO A 75 -9.59 -12.77 10.51
CA PRO A 75 -9.92 -11.88 9.39
C PRO A 75 -8.68 -11.07 8.97
N PRO A 76 -8.51 -10.76 7.68
CA PRO A 76 -7.40 -9.95 7.21
C PRO A 76 -7.45 -8.54 7.81
N MET A 77 -6.31 -8.07 8.28
CA MET A 77 -6.13 -6.70 8.76
C MET A 77 -5.92 -5.75 7.58
N GLY A 78 -6.98 -5.49 6.82
CA GLY A 78 -6.97 -4.61 5.64
C GLY A 78 -6.69 -5.34 4.32
N ALA A 79 -6.21 -4.59 3.32
CA ALA A 79 -5.83 -5.15 2.03
C ALA A 79 -4.66 -6.14 2.17
N VAL A 80 -4.86 -7.36 1.68
CA VAL A 80 -3.79 -8.37 1.64
C VAL A 80 -2.85 -8.12 0.46
N HIS A 81 -1.64 -8.63 0.54
CA HIS A 81 -0.68 -8.55 -0.56
C HIS A 81 -1.27 -9.09 -1.87
N SER A 82 -1.06 -8.36 -2.97
CA SER A 82 -1.57 -8.67 -4.31
C SER A 82 -3.09 -8.60 -4.48
N ALA A 83 -3.84 -8.13 -3.47
CA ALA A 83 -5.29 -7.98 -3.57
C ALA A 83 -5.70 -7.07 -4.74
N GLU A 84 -4.91 -6.04 -5.00
CA GLU A 84 -5.20 -4.96 -5.92
C GLU A 84 -5.10 -5.37 -7.40
N ILE A 85 -4.39 -6.46 -7.70
CA ILE A 85 -4.14 -6.93 -9.08
C ILE A 85 -5.45 -7.20 -9.82
N GLU A 86 -6.40 -7.87 -9.16
CA GLU A 86 -7.69 -8.22 -9.77
C GLU A 86 -8.53 -6.96 -10.05
N TYR A 87 -8.41 -5.94 -9.20
CA TYR A 87 -9.06 -4.65 -9.38
C TYR A 87 -8.41 -3.88 -10.54
N ALA A 88 -7.08 -3.81 -10.58
CA ALA A 88 -6.33 -3.08 -11.60
C ALA A 88 -6.48 -3.68 -13.01
N LEU A 89 -6.64 -5.00 -13.10
CA LEU A 89 -6.78 -5.73 -14.37
C LEU A 89 -8.24 -6.02 -14.76
N GLY A 90 -9.22 -5.68 -13.93
CA GLY A 90 -10.64 -5.89 -14.23
C GLY A 90 -11.08 -7.36 -14.20
N ASN A 91 -10.41 -8.19 -13.39
CA ASN A 91 -10.58 -9.65 -13.38
C ASN A 91 -11.53 -10.16 -12.28
N LEU A 92 -12.22 -9.26 -11.55
CA LEU A 92 -13.08 -9.65 -10.42
C LEU A 92 -14.08 -10.76 -10.79
N ASP A 93 -14.78 -10.63 -11.92
CA ASP A 93 -15.80 -11.60 -12.34
C ASP A 93 -15.22 -12.98 -12.74
N THR A 94 -13.90 -13.11 -12.88
CA THR A 94 -13.23 -14.40 -13.16
C THR A 94 -12.87 -15.18 -11.90
N ASN A 95 -12.86 -14.52 -10.74
CA ASN A 95 -12.54 -15.16 -9.46
C ASN A 95 -13.82 -15.36 -8.65
N SER A 96 -14.43 -16.55 -8.78
CA SER A 96 -15.65 -16.91 -8.06
C SER A 96 -15.43 -17.17 -6.57
N ALA A 97 -14.20 -17.11 -6.08
CA ALA A 97 -13.86 -17.46 -4.72
C ALA A 97 -14.10 -16.33 -3.70
N TYR A 98 -14.49 -15.14 -4.17
CA TYR A 98 -14.84 -13.98 -3.36
C TYR A 98 -16.24 -13.46 -3.72
N ALA A 99 -16.97 -12.98 -2.72
CA ALA A 99 -18.28 -12.37 -2.91
C ALA A 99 -18.17 -10.90 -3.35
N TRP A 100 -17.68 -10.65 -4.57
CA TRP A 100 -17.46 -9.30 -5.11
C TRP A 100 -18.70 -8.42 -5.07
N THR A 101 -18.55 -7.24 -4.49
CA THR A 101 -19.63 -6.27 -4.27
C THR A 101 -19.76 -5.25 -5.41
N ALA A 102 -20.74 -4.36 -5.31
CA ALA A 102 -20.85 -3.21 -6.21
C ALA A 102 -19.72 -2.19 -5.98
N ASP A 103 -19.26 -2.03 -4.74
CA ASP A 103 -18.15 -1.14 -4.42
C ASP A 103 -16.84 -1.66 -4.98
N ASP A 104 -16.59 -2.97 -4.93
CA ASP A 104 -15.42 -3.58 -5.56
C ASP A 104 -15.32 -3.25 -7.06
N ARG A 105 -16.46 -3.33 -7.76
CA ARG A 105 -16.54 -3.02 -9.20
C ARG A 105 -16.33 -1.54 -9.47
N ARG A 106 -16.78 -0.65 -8.58
CA ARG A 106 -16.50 0.79 -8.67
C ARG A 106 -15.01 1.07 -8.48
N ILE A 107 -14.39 0.45 -7.49
CA ILE A 107 -12.94 0.58 -7.23
C ILE A 107 -12.15 0.07 -8.44
N SER A 108 -12.49 -1.11 -8.97
CA SER A 108 -11.85 -1.66 -10.16
C SER A 108 -12.01 -0.75 -11.38
N THR A 109 -13.18 -0.15 -11.59
CA THR A 109 -13.41 0.82 -12.67
C THR A 109 -12.49 2.02 -12.56
N VAL A 110 -12.38 2.62 -11.37
CA VAL A 110 -11.48 3.76 -11.12
C VAL A 110 -10.03 3.36 -11.33
N PHE A 111 -9.62 2.20 -10.82
CA PHE A 111 -8.23 1.78 -10.85
C PHE A 111 -7.75 1.41 -12.26
N GLN A 112 -8.58 0.70 -13.03
CA GLN A 112 -8.38 0.48 -14.46
C GLN A 112 -8.28 1.80 -15.24
N GLY A 113 -9.10 2.79 -14.88
CA GLY A 113 -9.05 4.13 -15.46
C GLY A 113 -7.66 4.78 -15.30
N TYR A 114 -7.11 4.77 -14.09
CA TYR A 114 -5.77 5.30 -13.83
C TYR A 114 -4.68 4.56 -14.63
N PHE A 115 -4.72 3.22 -14.64
CA PHE A 115 -3.75 2.41 -15.37
C PHE A 115 -3.83 2.67 -16.88
N SER A 116 -5.04 2.70 -17.44
CA SER A 116 -5.26 2.98 -18.86
C SER A 116 -4.75 4.38 -19.25
N ALA A 117 -5.03 5.39 -18.44
CA ALA A 117 -4.57 6.76 -18.69
C ALA A 117 -3.03 6.87 -18.61
N PHE A 118 -2.42 6.24 -17.61
CA PHE A 118 -0.97 6.24 -17.45
C PHE A 118 -0.27 5.51 -18.60
N ILE A 119 -0.77 4.34 -19.00
CA ILE A 119 -0.20 3.57 -20.13
C ILE A 119 -0.24 4.40 -21.43
N LYS A 120 -1.31 5.16 -21.66
CA LYS A 120 -1.48 5.96 -22.89
C LYS A 120 -0.65 7.24 -22.89
N THR A 121 -0.43 7.86 -21.74
CA THR A 121 0.01 9.28 -21.68
C THR A 121 1.13 9.57 -20.68
N GLY A 122 1.48 8.61 -19.81
CA GLY A 122 2.35 8.85 -18.66
C GLY A 122 1.70 9.64 -17.52
N ASN A 123 0.41 9.98 -17.61
CA ASN A 123 -0.36 10.67 -16.59
C ASN A 123 -1.61 9.84 -16.23
N PRO A 124 -1.83 9.47 -14.95
CA PRO A 124 -2.98 8.67 -14.57
C PRO A 124 -4.30 9.47 -14.61
N ASN A 125 -4.25 10.81 -14.68
CA ASN A 125 -5.46 11.62 -14.64
C ASN A 125 -6.25 11.54 -15.96
N ALA A 126 -7.55 11.29 -15.86
CA ALA A 126 -8.50 11.31 -16.96
C ALA A 126 -9.86 11.83 -16.50
N THR A 127 -10.71 12.25 -17.45
CA THR A 127 -12.07 12.72 -17.17
C THR A 127 -12.86 11.68 -16.36
N GLY A 128 -13.46 12.12 -15.25
CA GLY A 128 -14.28 11.26 -14.38
C GLY A 128 -13.49 10.49 -13.30
N LEU A 129 -12.16 10.60 -13.28
CA LEU A 129 -11.34 10.03 -12.20
C LEU A 129 -11.05 11.08 -11.12
N PRO A 130 -10.93 10.68 -9.84
CA PRO A 130 -10.38 11.55 -8.81
C PRO A 130 -8.98 12.02 -9.22
N THR A 131 -8.63 13.25 -8.84
CA THR A 131 -7.33 13.82 -9.21
C THR A 131 -6.20 13.14 -8.44
N TRP A 132 -5.23 12.60 -9.18
CA TRP A 132 -4.00 12.01 -8.65
C TRP A 132 -2.83 12.98 -8.84
N PRO A 133 -2.37 13.66 -7.79
CA PRO A 133 -1.29 14.64 -7.88
C PRO A 133 0.06 13.96 -8.17
N VAL A 134 0.89 14.65 -8.94
CA VAL A 134 2.31 14.30 -9.10
C VAL A 134 3.01 14.52 -7.76
N ALA A 135 3.88 13.60 -7.37
CA ALA A 135 4.70 13.76 -6.18
C ALA A 135 5.66 14.95 -6.34
N SER A 136 5.82 15.74 -5.29
CA SER A 136 6.78 16.84 -5.30
C SER A 136 8.22 16.28 -5.37
N PRO A 137 9.13 16.89 -6.15
CA PRO A 137 10.50 16.38 -6.30
C PRO A 137 11.46 16.77 -5.16
N GLY A 138 11.03 17.65 -4.24
CA GLY A 138 11.84 18.16 -3.14
C GLY A 138 11.72 17.32 -1.85
N ASN A 139 12.37 17.78 -0.77
CA ASN A 139 12.27 17.11 0.54
C ASN A 139 10.96 17.39 1.29
N GLY A 140 10.03 18.12 0.68
CA GLY A 140 8.76 18.49 1.30
C GLY A 140 7.78 17.31 1.37
N ALA A 141 6.71 17.51 2.14
CA ALA A 141 5.61 16.57 2.19
C ALA A 141 5.05 16.29 0.78
N ILE A 142 4.71 15.04 0.53
CA ILE A 142 4.09 14.57 -0.70
C ILE A 142 2.62 14.22 -0.47
N MET A 143 1.88 14.11 -1.57
CA MET A 143 0.54 13.53 -1.58
C MET A 143 0.61 12.08 -2.08
N ARG A 144 -0.25 11.22 -1.56
CA ARG A 144 -0.46 9.83 -2.01
C ARG A 144 -1.91 9.66 -2.43
N GLN A 145 -2.13 8.89 -3.48
CA GLN A 145 -3.48 8.47 -3.87
C GLN A 145 -3.89 7.24 -3.06
N THR A 146 -4.91 7.37 -2.21
CA THR A 146 -5.50 6.20 -1.56
C THR A 146 -6.63 5.67 -2.44
N VAL A 147 -6.53 4.39 -2.80
CA VAL A 147 -7.48 3.67 -3.64
C VAL A 147 -8.34 2.79 -2.73
N ASP A 148 -9.59 3.21 -2.60
CA ASP A 148 -10.65 2.57 -1.80
C ASP A 148 -12.01 3.01 -2.38
N VAL A 149 -13.11 2.63 -1.72
CA VAL A 149 -14.49 3.07 -2.06
C VAL A 149 -14.54 4.57 -2.28
N GLN A 150 -13.88 5.33 -1.39
CA GLN A 150 -13.63 6.76 -1.55
C GLN A 150 -12.18 7.02 -1.95
N THR A 151 -11.90 6.85 -3.24
CA THR A 151 -10.58 7.12 -3.81
C THR A 151 -10.28 8.62 -3.78
N ARG A 152 -9.19 9.01 -3.11
CA ARG A 152 -8.80 10.42 -2.93
C ARG A 152 -7.28 10.59 -2.75
N ALA A 153 -6.79 11.78 -3.05
CA ALA A 153 -5.45 12.19 -2.69
C ALA A 153 -5.42 12.64 -1.21
N GLU A 154 -4.39 12.23 -0.48
CA GLU A 154 -4.19 12.62 0.92
C GLU A 154 -2.70 12.86 1.21
N PRO A 155 -2.36 13.66 2.23
CA PRO A 155 -0.97 13.82 2.66
C PRO A 155 -0.36 12.47 3.03
N PHE A 156 0.85 12.19 2.57
CA PHE A 156 1.57 10.99 2.96
C PHE A 156 2.26 11.21 4.32
N THR A 157 1.66 10.69 5.38
CA THR A 157 2.15 10.87 6.76
C THR A 157 3.26 9.90 7.17
N ASP A 158 3.46 8.82 6.42
CA ASP A 158 4.44 7.79 6.78
C ASP A 158 5.87 8.08 6.29
N GLN A 159 6.10 9.24 5.66
CA GLN A 159 7.42 9.62 5.14
C GLN A 159 8.49 9.57 6.24
N ALA A 160 8.27 10.24 7.36
CA ALA A 160 9.23 10.25 8.47
C ALA A 160 9.44 8.85 9.07
N HIS A 161 8.39 8.02 9.08
CA HIS A 161 8.49 6.62 9.50
C HIS A 161 9.45 5.86 8.58
N TYR A 162 9.29 5.95 7.26
CA TYR A 162 10.16 5.24 6.33
C TYR A 162 11.58 5.80 6.30
N GLU A 163 11.77 7.12 6.40
CA GLU A 163 13.10 7.74 6.52
C GLU A 163 13.88 7.20 7.72
N ALA A 164 13.19 6.89 8.84
CA ALA A 164 13.79 6.27 10.01
C ALA A 164 13.92 4.73 9.90
N ALA A 165 12.92 4.06 9.31
CA ALA A 165 12.84 2.59 9.28
C ALA A 165 13.82 1.96 8.28
N VAL A 166 13.99 2.54 7.08
CA VAL A 166 14.82 1.96 6.00
C VAL A 166 16.23 1.56 6.47
N PRO A 167 17.05 2.44 7.09
CA PRO A 167 18.39 2.04 7.51
C PRO A 167 18.40 0.92 8.56
N LEU A 168 17.37 0.86 9.42
CA LEU A 168 17.25 -0.18 10.44
C LEU A 168 16.88 -1.54 9.81
N LEU A 169 15.94 -1.55 8.85
CA LEU A 169 15.47 -2.75 8.19
C LEU A 169 16.52 -3.39 7.26
N GLU A 170 17.45 -2.58 6.73
CA GLU A 170 18.60 -3.04 5.94
C GLU A 170 19.74 -3.61 6.83
N SER A 171 19.80 -3.21 8.10
CA SER A 171 20.83 -3.61 9.08
C SER A 171 20.56 -4.96 9.77
N ARG A 172 20.30 -6.00 8.98
CA ARG A 172 20.01 -7.35 9.51
C ARG A 172 21.25 -8.04 10.08
N LEU A 173 21.06 -8.77 11.16
CA LEU A 173 22.10 -9.67 11.67
C LEU A 173 22.25 -10.87 10.71
N PRO A 174 23.47 -11.39 10.52
CA PRO A 174 23.73 -12.55 9.68
C PRO A 174 23.04 -13.83 10.18
#